data_AF-A0A852DI33-F1
#
_entry.id   AF-A0A852DI33-F1
#
_cell.length_a   1.000
_cell.length_b   1.000
_cell.length_c   1.000
_cell.angle_alpha   90.00
_cell.angle_beta   90.00
_cell.angle_gamma   90.00
#
_symmetry.space_group_name_H-M   'P 1'
#
loop_
_entity.id
_entity.type
_entity.pdbx_description
1 polymer ?
#
loop_
_entity_poly.entity_id
_entity_poly.type
_entity_poly.pdbx_seq_one_letter_code
_entity_poly.pdbx_strand_id
1 'polypeptide(L)'
;IDPIRNKPDITITDFVKTCAHIGAEQYSADLLAAALAQQLQVAWVTIKCFDCEEEGRVRKQCPKNEQRNKKRSRPCPRCKKSYHGYSQCCSKFDQDGRPLPKQGNLKRGLGTCTPQQKKTQPQLLPT
;
A
#
# COMPACT_ATOMS: atom_id res chain seq x y z
N ILE A 1 24.45 -24.46 -18.27
CA ILE A 1 25.12 -25.02 -19.46
C ILE A 1 24.65 -26.47 -19.54
N ASP A 2 23.79 -26.76 -20.50
CA ASP A 2 23.09 -28.04 -20.59
C ASP A 2 24.07 -29.22 -20.71
N PRO A 3 23.88 -30.30 -19.92
CA PRO A 3 24.82 -31.43 -19.83
C PRO A 3 24.92 -32.26 -21.12
N ILE A 4 24.15 -31.93 -22.15
CA ILE A 4 24.00 -32.68 -23.40
C ILE A 4 25.10 -32.30 -24.40
N ARG A 5 25.60 -31.05 -24.36
CA ARG A 5 26.52 -30.52 -25.37
C ARG A 5 27.92 -31.16 -25.38
N ASN A 6 28.31 -31.87 -24.32
CA ASN A 6 29.64 -32.46 -24.15
C ASN A 6 29.67 -34.00 -24.19
N LYS A 7 28.58 -34.67 -24.60
CA LYS A 7 28.56 -36.14 -24.70
C LYS A 7 29.00 -36.60 -26.10
N PRO A 8 29.99 -37.50 -26.21
CA PRO A 8 30.57 -37.92 -27.48
C PRO A 8 29.65 -38.81 -28.35
N ASP A 9 28.56 -39.35 -27.79
CA ASP A 9 27.66 -40.32 -28.44
C ASP A 9 26.20 -39.81 -28.57
N ILE A 10 25.98 -38.50 -28.60
CA ILE A 10 24.62 -37.96 -28.72
C ILE A 10 24.15 -37.99 -30.17
N THR A 11 23.01 -38.63 -30.42
CA THR A 11 22.38 -38.63 -31.74
C THR A 11 21.54 -37.37 -31.95
N ILE A 12 21.31 -36.99 -33.21
CA ILE A 12 20.44 -35.86 -33.57
C ILE A 12 19.05 -36.02 -32.94
N THR A 13 18.54 -37.24 -32.87
CA THR A 13 17.25 -37.56 -32.26
C THR A 13 17.22 -37.25 -30.76
N ASP A 14 18.30 -37.49 -30.04
CA ASP A 14 18.41 -37.12 -28.62
C ASP A 14 18.39 -35.60 -28.43
N PHE A 15 19.08 -34.86 -29.31
CA PHE A 15 19.03 -33.39 -29.27
C PHE A 15 17.60 -32.87 -29.48
N VAL A 16 16.89 -33.39 -30.48
CA VAL A 16 15.49 -33.02 -30.75
C VAL A 16 14.58 -33.32 -29.55
N LYS A 17 14.74 -34.49 -28.92
CA LYS A 17 13.98 -34.87 -27.72
C LYS A 17 14.26 -33.92 -26.55
N THR A 18 15.51 -33.51 -26.37
CA THR A 18 15.88 -32.57 -25.30
C THR A 18 15.35 -31.17 -25.54
N CYS A 19 15.14 -30.78 -26.79
CA CYS A 19 14.54 -29.48 -27.12
C CYS A 19 13.01 -29.49 -27.03
N ALA A 20 12.35 -30.65 -26.93
CA ALA A 20 10.90 -30.78 -27.03
C ALA A 20 10.12 -30.00 -25.94
N HIS A 21 10.70 -29.84 -24.76
CA HIS A 21 10.11 -29.05 -23.66
C HIS A 21 10.57 -27.58 -23.64
N ILE A 22 11.58 -27.20 -24.43
CA ILE A 22 12.13 -25.85 -24.42
C ILE A 22 11.08 -24.92 -25.03
N GLY A 23 10.63 -23.95 -24.25
CA GLY A 23 9.54 -23.04 -24.62
C GLY A 23 8.14 -23.53 -24.28
N ALA A 24 7.93 -24.84 -24.05
CA ALA A 24 6.63 -25.36 -23.61
C ALA A 24 6.28 -24.87 -22.19
N GLU A 25 7.25 -24.87 -21.28
CA GLU A 25 7.06 -24.35 -19.92
C GLU A 25 6.83 -22.83 -19.93
N GLN A 26 7.62 -22.07 -20.70
CA GLN A 26 7.44 -20.62 -20.85
C GLN A 26 6.06 -20.29 -21.42
N TYR A 27 5.66 -20.96 -22.50
CA TYR A 27 4.34 -20.79 -23.09
C TYR A 27 3.20 -21.12 -22.10
N SER A 28 3.34 -22.18 -21.31
CA SER A 28 2.36 -22.53 -20.28
C SER A 28 2.26 -21.49 -19.17
N ALA A 29 3.41 -20.93 -18.75
CA ALA A 29 3.47 -19.87 -17.75
C ALA A 29 2.85 -18.58 -18.29
N ASP A 30 3.15 -18.22 -19.53
CA ASP A 30 2.57 -17.04 -20.19
C ASP A 30 1.06 -17.17 -20.37
N LEU A 31 0.58 -18.36 -20.77
CA LEU A 31 -0.85 -18.64 -20.91
C LEU A 31 -1.57 -18.51 -19.56
N LEU A 32 -0.98 -19.06 -18.49
CA LEU A 32 -1.52 -18.93 -17.13
C LEU A 32 -1.49 -17.48 -16.66
N ALA A 33 -0.40 -16.75 -16.88
CA ALA A 33 -0.26 -15.34 -16.52
C ALA A 33 -1.29 -14.47 -17.25
N ALA A 34 -1.50 -14.72 -18.55
CA ALA A 34 -2.50 -14.03 -19.35
C ALA A 34 -3.93 -14.30 -18.85
N ALA A 35 -4.25 -15.55 -18.48
CA ALA A 35 -5.55 -15.90 -17.91
C ALA A 35 -5.79 -15.21 -16.56
N LEU A 36 -4.78 -15.20 -15.68
CA LEU A 36 -4.85 -14.51 -14.39
C LEU A 36 -4.98 -13.00 -14.56
N ALA A 37 -4.25 -12.40 -15.50
CA ALA A 37 -4.32 -10.96 -15.78
C ALA A 37 -5.73 -10.53 -16.23
N GLN A 38 -6.38 -11.32 -17.09
CA GLN A 38 -7.77 -11.09 -17.51
C GLN A 38 -8.74 -11.17 -16.33
N GLN A 39 -8.61 -12.21 -15.50
CA GLN A 39 -9.45 -12.38 -14.30
C GLN A 39 -9.31 -11.20 -13.33
N LEU A 40 -8.07 -10.74 -13.12
CA LEU A 40 -7.80 -9.57 -12.27
C LEU A 40 -8.40 -8.31 -12.88
N GLN A 41 -8.26 -8.06 -14.18
CA GLN A 41 -8.84 -6.87 -14.83
C GLN A 41 -10.36 -6.77 -14.60
N VAL A 42 -11.09 -7.89 -14.72
CA VAL A 42 -12.53 -7.93 -14.41
C VAL A 42 -12.81 -7.60 -12.93
N ALA A 43 -12.01 -8.14 -12.00
CA ALA A 43 -12.11 -7.82 -10.58
C ALA A 43 -11.79 -6.34 -10.26
N TRP A 44 -10.84 -5.74 -10.98
CA TRP A 44 -10.50 -4.32 -10.84
C TRP A 44 -11.59 -3.40 -11.39
N VAL A 45 -12.27 -3.75 -12.48
CA VAL A 45 -13.40 -2.95 -12.99
C VAL A 45 -14.55 -2.94 -11.99
N THR A 46 -14.83 -4.07 -11.32
CA THR A 46 -15.94 -4.18 -10.37
C THR A 46 -15.66 -3.56 -9.00
N ILE A 47 -14.41 -3.19 -8.68
CA ILE A 47 -14.08 -2.62 -7.37
C ILE A 47 -14.57 -1.18 -7.26
N LYS A 48 -15.43 -0.92 -6.26
CA LYS A 48 -15.94 0.42 -5.96
C LYS A 48 -15.19 1.05 -4.81
N CYS A 49 -14.94 2.36 -4.94
CA CYS A 49 -14.33 3.12 -3.87
C CYS A 49 -15.33 3.40 -2.74
N PHE A 50 -15.05 2.94 -1.52
CA PHE A 50 -15.92 3.20 -0.36
C PHE A 50 -16.14 4.68 0.00
N ASP A 51 -15.29 5.61 -0.46
CA ASP A 51 -15.42 7.04 -0.15
C ASP A 51 -16.12 7.85 -1.27
N CYS A 52 -16.11 7.37 -2.52
CA CYS A 52 -16.65 8.13 -3.66
C CYS A 52 -17.47 7.30 -4.66
N GLU A 53 -17.65 6.00 -4.38
CA GLU A 53 -18.47 5.03 -5.10
C GLU A 53 -18.11 4.79 -6.58
N GLU A 54 -17.12 5.49 -7.11
CA GLU A 54 -16.55 5.24 -8.43
C GLU A 54 -15.83 3.88 -8.51
N GLU A 55 -16.04 3.21 -9.65
CA GLU A 55 -15.47 1.93 -10.03
C GLU A 55 -13.99 2.06 -10.44
N GLY A 56 -13.25 0.94 -10.46
CA GLY A 56 -11.86 0.92 -10.91
C GLY A 56 -10.83 1.36 -9.86
N ARG A 57 -11.22 1.70 -8.62
CA ARG A 57 -10.26 2.14 -7.59
C ARG A 57 -10.68 1.85 -6.16
N VAL A 58 -9.67 1.64 -5.32
CA VAL A 58 -9.84 1.52 -3.85
C VAL A 58 -9.70 2.86 -3.15
N ARG A 59 -10.16 2.93 -1.89
CA ARG A 59 -10.08 4.11 -1.01
C ARG A 59 -8.71 4.82 -1.01
N LYS A 60 -7.62 4.06 -1.06
CA LYS A 60 -6.25 4.60 -1.04
C LYS A 60 -5.90 5.39 -2.31
N GLN A 61 -6.48 5.02 -3.44
CA GLN A 61 -6.29 5.67 -4.74
C GLN A 61 -7.36 6.74 -5.02
N CYS A 62 -8.24 7.01 -4.05
CA CYS A 62 -9.28 8.01 -4.22
C CYS A 62 -8.65 9.42 -4.19
N PRO A 63 -8.85 10.26 -5.22
CA PRO A 63 -8.31 11.63 -5.24
C PRO A 63 -8.84 12.48 -4.09
N LYS A 64 -10.07 12.21 -3.62
CA LYS A 64 -10.64 12.88 -2.44
C LYS A 64 -9.87 12.58 -1.15
N ASN A 65 -9.16 11.46 -1.08
CA ASN A 65 -8.36 11.08 0.08
C ASN A 65 -7.02 11.83 0.15
N GLU A 66 -6.47 12.26 -1.00
CA GLU A 66 -5.28 13.12 -1.02
C GLU A 66 -5.55 14.47 -0.34
N GLN A 67 -6.74 15.05 -0.54
CA GLN A 67 -7.18 16.25 0.17
C GLN A 67 -7.21 16.06 1.69
N ARG A 68 -7.60 14.87 2.17
CA ARG A 68 -7.74 14.56 3.59
C ARG A 68 -6.40 14.29 4.28
N ASN A 69 -5.41 13.79 3.53
CA ASN A 69 -4.05 13.52 4.01
C ASN A 69 -3.08 14.68 3.81
N LYS A 70 -3.56 15.90 3.51
CA LYS A 70 -2.72 17.10 3.59
C LYS A 70 -2.14 17.20 5.01
N LYS A 71 -0.87 16.82 5.15
CA LYS A 71 -0.09 17.02 6.37
C LYS A 71 -0.27 18.47 6.74
N ARG A 72 -0.78 18.74 7.94
CA ARG A 72 -0.91 20.13 8.40
C ARG A 72 0.50 20.72 8.39
N SER A 73 0.68 21.85 7.73
CA SER A 73 1.99 22.50 7.66
C SER A 73 2.35 23.24 8.95
N ARG A 74 1.37 23.43 9.85
CA ARG A 74 1.55 24.15 11.12
C ARG A 74 1.23 23.26 12.33
N PRO A 75 2.03 23.34 13.39
CA PRO A 75 1.76 22.62 14.64
C PRO A 75 0.44 23.10 15.24
N CYS A 76 -0.17 22.28 16.09
CA CYS A 76 -1.43 22.61 16.73
C CYS A 76 -1.34 23.96 17.45
N PRO A 77 -2.22 24.93 17.17
CA PRO A 77 -2.14 26.26 17.77
C PRO A 77 -2.37 26.24 19.29
N ARG A 78 -2.96 25.16 19.82
CA ARG A 78 -3.22 25.00 21.26
C ARG A 78 -2.02 24.43 22.01
N CYS A 79 -1.58 23.21 21.66
CA CYS A 79 -0.52 22.54 22.41
C CYS A 79 0.87 22.67 21.80
N LYS A 80 0.99 23.09 20.53
CA LYS A 80 2.23 23.21 19.75
C LYS A 80 3.09 21.94 19.63
N LYS A 81 2.71 20.83 20.27
CA LYS A 81 3.48 19.57 20.35
C LYS A 81 3.48 18.75 19.06
N SER A 82 2.39 18.77 18.29
CA SER A 82 2.29 18.02 17.05
C SER A 82 1.31 18.62 16.04
N TYR A 83 1.33 18.11 14.83
CA TYR A 83 0.55 18.57 13.69
C TYR A 83 -0.85 17.95 13.67
N HIS A 84 -1.76 18.50 14.48
CA HIS A 84 -3.18 18.15 14.50
C HIS A 84 -4.05 19.42 14.61
N GLY A 85 -5.35 19.27 14.39
CA GLY A 85 -6.29 20.39 14.50
C GLY A 85 -6.73 20.67 15.92
N TYR A 86 -7.21 21.90 16.16
CA TYR A 86 -7.73 22.31 17.47
C TYR A 86 -8.79 21.33 18.02
N SER A 87 -9.69 20.83 17.17
CA SER A 87 -10.73 19.87 17.53
C SER A 87 -10.20 18.50 17.99
N GLN A 88 -9.02 18.10 17.50
CA GLN A 88 -8.35 16.83 17.78
C GLN A 88 -7.26 16.96 18.87
N CYS A 89 -7.09 18.17 19.45
CA CYS A 89 -6.08 18.40 20.48
C CYS A 89 -6.50 17.81 21.82
N CYS A 90 -5.88 16.69 22.18
CA CYS A 90 -6.05 16.01 23.47
C CYS A 90 -4.88 16.23 24.45
N SER A 91 -3.89 17.07 24.09
CA SER A 91 -2.79 17.38 25.01
C SER A 91 -3.28 18.18 26.21
N LYS A 92 -2.80 17.83 27.40
CA LYS A 92 -3.00 18.59 28.65
C LYS A 92 -1.93 19.67 28.86
N PHE A 93 -0.79 19.52 28.19
CA PHE A 93 0.38 20.40 28.31
C PHE A 93 0.76 20.97 26.94
N ASP A 94 1.37 22.14 26.94
CA ASP A 94 2.01 22.69 25.75
C ASP A 94 3.36 22.01 25.46
N GLN A 95 4.09 22.52 24.47
CA GLN A 95 5.42 22.05 24.10
C GLN A 95 6.46 22.30 25.20
N ASP A 96 6.25 23.32 26.04
CA ASP A 96 7.15 23.76 27.10
C ASP A 96 6.82 23.12 28.47
N GLY A 97 5.84 22.22 28.50
CA GLY A 97 5.39 21.53 29.72
C GLY A 97 4.43 22.35 30.60
N ARG A 98 3.97 23.52 30.14
CA ARG A 98 3.01 24.35 30.86
C ARG A 98 1.59 23.78 30.69
N PRO A 99 0.76 23.81 31.74
CA PRO A 99 -0.60 23.31 31.65
C PRO A 99 -1.44 24.18 30.69
N LEU A 100 -2.14 23.54 29.78
CA LEU A 100 -3.05 24.24 28.86
C LEU A 100 -4.33 24.64 29.59
N PRO A 101 -4.97 25.76 29.20
CA PRO A 101 -6.28 26.12 29.73
C PRO A 101 -7.27 24.97 29.49
N LYS A 102 -8.04 24.65 30.55
CA LYS A 102 -9.09 23.64 30.49
C LYS A 102 -9.99 23.98 29.30
N GLN A 103 -10.15 23.03 28.39
CA GLN A 103 -11.18 23.17 27.37
C GLN A 103 -12.50 23.28 28.12
N GLY A 104 -13.18 24.42 28.01
CA GLY A 104 -14.52 24.59 28.59
C GLY A 104 -15.42 23.43 28.19
N ASN A 105 -16.47 23.17 28.98
CA ASN A 105 -17.38 22.00 28.94
C ASN A 105 -18.03 21.72 27.57
N LEU A 106 -17.23 21.45 26.55
CA LEU A 106 -17.65 20.81 25.33
C LEU A 106 -17.80 19.35 25.70
N LYS A 107 -19.03 18.97 26.02
CA LYS A 107 -19.48 17.57 26.01
C LYS A 107 -19.22 17.02 24.59
N ARG A 108 -17.97 16.70 24.27
CA ARG A 108 -17.62 15.90 23.11
C ARG A 108 -18.07 14.50 23.48
N GLY A 109 -19.28 14.15 23.02
CA GLY A 109 -19.81 12.80 23.18
C GLY A 109 -18.73 11.81 22.75
N LEU A 110 -18.33 10.94 23.69
CA LEU A 110 -17.52 9.73 23.55
C LEU A 110 -16.63 9.64 22.29
N GLY A 111 -15.92 10.72 21.96
CA GLY A 111 -15.00 10.78 20.84
C GLY A 111 -13.63 10.43 21.40
N THR A 112 -13.26 9.16 21.29
CA THR A 112 -12.03 8.63 21.85
C THR A 112 -10.86 9.51 21.40
N CYS A 113 -10.21 10.18 22.36
CA CYS A 113 -8.88 10.74 22.22
C CYS A 113 -7.91 9.57 21.99
N THR A 114 -7.94 8.98 20.79
CA THR A 114 -6.96 7.99 20.40
C THR A 114 -5.66 8.75 20.12
N PRO A 115 -4.57 8.44 20.82
CA PRO A 115 -3.29 9.02 20.47
C PRO A 115 -3.00 8.60 19.02
N GLN A 116 -2.84 9.58 18.13
CA GLN A 116 -2.35 9.31 16.78
C GLN A 116 -0.93 8.74 16.93
N GLN A 117 -0.84 7.41 16.91
CA GLN A 117 0.41 6.68 16.88
C GLN A 117 1.20 7.19 15.67
N LYS A 118 2.44 7.64 15.90
CA LYS A 118 3.38 7.88 14.81
C LYS A 118 3.55 6.55 14.10
N LYS A 119 3.02 6.40 12.89
CA LYS A 119 3.42 5.30 12.01
C LYS A 119 4.87 5.57 11.63
N THR A 120 5.80 4.97 12.37
CA THR A 120 7.15 4.72 11.87
C THR A 120 6.97 3.89 10.60
N GLN A 121 7.24 4.49 9.43
CA GLN A 121 7.43 3.73 8.21
C GLN A 121 8.67 2.85 8.43
N PRO A 122 8.60 1.52 8.23
CA PRO A 122 9.81 0.77 7.96
C PRO A 122 10.37 1.31 6.64
N GLN A 123 11.54 1.92 6.70
CA GLN A 123 12.32 2.24 5.51
C GLN A 123 12.64 0.89 4.84
N LEU A 124 12.09 0.64 3.66
CA LEU A 124 12.58 -0.42 2.80
C LEU A 124 13.99 0.02 2.35
N LEU A 125 15.01 -0.73 2.75
CA LEU A 125 16.35 -0.60 2.18
C LEU A 125 16.27 -0.93 0.68
N PRO A 126 16.91 -0.14 -0.21
CA PRO A 126 17.13 -0.57 -1.57
C PRO A 126 18.14 -1.73 -1.60
N THR A 127 17.89 -2.63 -2.55
CA THR A 127 18.59 -3.87 -2.88
C THR A 127 20.08 -3.69 -3.16
#